data_AF-F0WCE8-F1
#
_entry.id   AF-F0WCE8-F1
#
_cell.length_a   1.000
_cell.length_b   1.000
_cell.length_c   1.000
_cell.angle_alpha   90.00
_cell.angle_beta   90.00
_cell.angle_gamma   90.00
#
_symmetry.space_group_name_H-M   'P 1'
#
loop_
_entity.id
_entity.type
_entity.pdbx_description
1 polymer ?
#
loop_
_entity_poly.entity_id
_entity_poly.type
_entity_poly.pdbx_seq_one_letter_code
_entity_poly.pdbx_strand_id
1 'polypeptide(L)'
;MLSADEQIEITAYASTQMSGSAIAATVNRSKNVVCSFLRDPDEYNRKNHCGRKPKASPTAVPRLFLFREASSGDKIARQLCEDLEQAVGVIHVQQLLRYAPYFSYEKRVSSPWRNGIWMDPMCASSTGVTSESLQG
;
A
#
# COMPACT_ATOMS: atom_id res chain seq x y z
N MET A 1 12.57 -22.65 -11.99
CA MET A 1 13.01 -22.56 -10.59
C MET A 1 13.35 -23.98 -10.17
N LEU A 2 14.57 -24.22 -9.72
CA LEU A 2 14.98 -25.50 -9.14
C LEU A 2 14.56 -25.54 -7.67
N SER A 3 14.00 -26.66 -7.22
CA SER A 3 13.74 -26.92 -5.80
C SER A 3 15.06 -27.01 -5.02
N ALA A 4 15.00 -26.85 -3.69
CA ALA A 4 16.19 -27.01 -2.84
C ALA A 4 16.78 -28.43 -2.97
N ASP A 5 15.93 -29.45 -3.05
CA ASP A 5 16.36 -30.84 -3.19
C ASP A 5 17.11 -31.07 -4.51
N GLU A 6 16.57 -30.52 -5.61
CA GLU A 6 17.20 -30.60 -6.94
C GLU A 6 18.54 -29.85 -6.99
N GLN A 7 18.65 -28.74 -6.26
CA GLN A 7 19.93 -28.00 -6.17
C GLN A 7 20.98 -28.83 -5.45
N ILE A 8 20.62 -29.49 -4.34
CA ILE A 8 21.52 -30.39 -3.60
C ILE A 8 21.98 -31.53 -4.51
N GLU A 9 21.05 -32.17 -5.22
CA GLU A 9 21.34 -33.26 -6.14
C GLU A 9 22.28 -32.82 -7.28
N ILE A 10 22.03 -31.66 -7.89
CA ILE A 10 22.91 -31.10 -8.94
C ILE A 10 24.31 -30.80 -8.37
N THR A 11 24.42 -30.25 -7.16
CA THR A 11 25.73 -30.01 -6.53
C THR A 11 26.49 -31.31 -6.25
N ALA A 12 25.78 -32.36 -5.84
CA ALA A 12 26.37 -33.68 -5.63
C ALA A 12 26.91 -34.26 -6.95
N TYR A 13 26.14 -34.20 -8.05
CA TYR A 13 26.62 -34.67 -9.36
C TYR A 13 27.71 -33.80 -9.99
N ALA A 14 27.75 -32.50 -9.68
CA ALA A 14 28.86 -31.65 -10.10
C ALA A 14 30.18 -32.06 -9.42
N SER A 15 30.13 -32.49 -8.16
CA SER A 15 31.32 -32.95 -7.41
C SER A 15 31.95 -34.21 -8.01
N THR A 16 31.16 -35.04 -8.71
CA THR A 16 31.63 -36.28 -9.37
C THR A 16 32.10 -36.04 -10.81
N GLN A 17 32.31 -34.78 -11.23
CA GLN A 17 32.76 -34.38 -12.57
C GLN A 17 31.84 -34.80 -13.72
N MET A 18 30.54 -35.00 -13.46
CA MET A 18 29.58 -35.26 -14.53
C MET A 18 29.40 -34.04 -15.43
N SER A 19 29.23 -34.28 -16.74
CA SER A 19 28.93 -33.19 -17.66
C SER A 19 27.54 -32.60 -17.38
N GLY A 20 27.37 -31.29 -17.59
CA GLY A 20 26.06 -30.64 -17.37
C GLY A 20 24.90 -31.25 -18.19
N SER A 21 25.20 -31.90 -19.33
CA SER A 21 24.20 -32.63 -20.10
C SER A 21 23.79 -33.95 -19.44
N ALA A 22 24.74 -34.65 -18.81
CA ALA A 22 24.46 -35.88 -18.07
C ALA A 22 23.67 -35.57 -16.79
N ILE A 23 24.04 -34.50 -16.07
CA ILE A 23 23.32 -34.01 -14.89
C ILE A 23 21.88 -33.61 -15.24
N ALA A 24 21.69 -32.94 -16.38
CA ALA A 24 20.37 -32.58 -16.87
C ALA A 24 19.49 -33.81 -17.15
N ALA A 25 20.08 -34.88 -17.69
CA ALA A 25 19.38 -36.13 -17.94
C ALA A 25 19.03 -36.88 -16.65
N THR A 26 19.90 -36.89 -15.64
CA THR A 26 19.64 -37.56 -14.36
C THR A 26 18.56 -36.85 -13.54
N VAL A 27 18.63 -35.52 -13.44
CA VAL A 27 17.69 -34.68 -12.67
C VAL A 27 16.42 -34.38 -13.47
N ASN A 28 16.32 -34.84 -14.73
CA ASN A 28 15.20 -34.59 -15.65
C ASN A 28 14.88 -33.09 -15.84
N ARG A 29 15.91 -32.27 -16.01
CA ARG A 29 15.81 -30.82 -16.21
C ARG A 29 16.51 -30.38 -17.48
N SER A 30 16.25 -29.16 -17.93
CA SER A 30 16.92 -28.64 -19.13
C SER A 30 18.38 -28.33 -18.84
N LYS A 31 19.25 -28.59 -19.83
CA LYS A 31 20.68 -28.26 -19.75
C LYS A 31 20.90 -26.79 -19.39
N ASN A 32 20.10 -25.87 -19.95
CA ASN A 32 20.22 -24.45 -19.66
C ASN A 32 19.94 -24.12 -18.19
N VAL A 33 18.95 -24.77 -17.56
CA VAL A 33 18.64 -24.56 -16.14
C VAL A 33 19.81 -25.04 -15.27
N VAL A 34 20.33 -26.24 -15.54
CA VAL A 34 21.47 -26.80 -14.82
C VAL A 34 22.72 -25.92 -15.00
N CYS A 35 23.06 -25.55 -16.23
CA CYS A 35 24.21 -24.68 -16.50
C CYS A 35 24.06 -23.29 -15.88
N SER A 36 22.84 -22.72 -15.87
CA SER A 36 22.58 -21.44 -15.21
C SER A 36 22.74 -21.52 -13.70
N PHE A 37 22.33 -22.64 -13.09
CA PHE A 37 22.53 -22.87 -11.65
C PHE A 37 24.00 -23.10 -11.31
N LEU A 38 24.71 -23.94 -12.08
CA LEU A 38 26.14 -24.21 -11.88
C LEU A 38 27.02 -22.98 -12.09
N ARG A 39 26.57 -22.01 -12.89
CA ARG A 39 27.28 -20.74 -13.09
C ARG A 39 27.26 -19.88 -11.82
N ASP A 40 26.08 -19.71 -11.23
CA ASP A 40 25.85 -18.81 -10.10
C ASP A 40 24.89 -19.48 -9.09
N PRO A 41 25.36 -20.47 -8.32
CA PRO A 41 24.49 -21.27 -7.44
C PRO A 41 23.92 -20.45 -6.28
N ASP A 42 24.70 -19.50 -5.77
CA ASP A 42 24.28 -18.65 -4.65
C ASP A 42 23.16 -17.69 -5.05
N GLU A 43 23.21 -17.09 -6.23
CA GLU A 43 22.23 -16.10 -6.68
C GLU A 43 21.02 -16.73 -7.38
N TYR A 44 21.09 -18.04 -7.69
CA TYR A 44 20.01 -18.77 -8.32
C TYR A 44 18.72 -18.68 -7.48
N ASN A 45 17.60 -18.35 -8.12
CA ASN A 45 16.31 -18.03 -7.50
C ASN A 45 16.27 -16.82 -6.53
N ARG A 46 17.37 -16.09 -6.27
CA ARG A 46 17.36 -14.91 -5.39
C ARG A 46 16.90 -13.63 -6.07
N LYS A 47 17.01 -13.59 -7.40
CA LYS A 47 16.64 -12.40 -8.17
C LYS A 47 15.12 -12.24 -8.22
N ASN A 48 14.61 -11.38 -7.35
CA ASN A 48 13.24 -10.90 -7.45
C ASN A 48 13.13 -9.98 -8.67
N HIS A 49 12.27 -10.35 -9.61
CA HIS A 49 11.91 -9.43 -10.68
C HIS A 49 11.17 -8.26 -10.05
N CYS A 50 11.71 -7.04 -10.20
CA CYS A 50 10.94 -5.86 -9.88
C CYS A 50 9.72 -5.88 -10.81
N GLY A 51 8.53 -5.91 -10.23
CA GLY A 51 7.29 -5.83 -11.00
C GLY A 51 7.26 -4.55 -11.86
N ARG A 52 6.25 -4.46 -12.71
CA ARG A 52 6.03 -3.26 -13.53
C ARG A 52 6.05 -2.02 -12.64
N LYS A 53 6.99 -1.10 -12.90
CA LYS A 53 7.02 0.19 -12.21
C LYS A 53 5.68 0.89 -12.42
N PRO A 54 5.05 1.45 -11.38
CA PRO A 54 3.79 2.19 -11.54
C PRO A 54 4.00 3.36 -12.50
N LYS A 55 3.00 3.65 -13.34
CA LYS A 55 3.03 4.71 -14.36
C LYS A 55 3.18 6.14 -13.79
N ALA A 56 3.13 6.31 -12.47
CA ALA A 56 3.19 7.61 -11.82
C ALA A 56 4.30 7.63 -10.75
N SER A 57 5.43 8.25 -11.10
CA SER A 57 6.19 9.04 -10.14
C SER A 57 6.64 10.30 -10.88
N PRO A 58 5.98 11.44 -10.61
CA PRO A 58 6.55 12.35 -9.62
C PRO A 58 5.48 13.07 -8.79
N THR A 59 5.26 12.65 -7.55
CA THR A 59 4.32 13.33 -6.64
C THR A 59 4.78 13.22 -5.19
N ALA A 60 6.00 13.65 -4.88
CA ALA A 60 6.29 14.03 -3.49
C ALA A 60 5.47 15.28 -3.12
N VAL A 61 5.35 16.22 -4.06
CA VAL A 61 4.66 17.50 -3.89
C VAL A 61 3.14 17.33 -3.72
N PRO A 62 2.40 16.68 -4.65
CA PRO A 62 0.98 16.44 -4.42
C PRO A 62 0.64 15.41 -3.32
N ARG A 63 1.56 14.54 -2.87
CA ARG A 63 1.37 13.77 -1.63
C ARG A 63 1.46 14.66 -0.41
N LEU A 64 2.49 15.51 -0.34
CA LEU A 64 2.65 16.47 0.75
C LEU A 64 1.50 17.48 0.79
N PHE A 65 1.07 17.98 -0.37
CA PHE A 65 -0.09 18.85 -0.50
C PHE A 65 -1.38 18.12 -0.10
N LEU A 66 -1.61 16.90 -0.58
CA LEU A 66 -2.75 16.08 -0.17
C LEU A 66 -2.80 15.91 1.35
N PHE A 67 -1.67 15.58 1.98
CA PHE A 67 -1.62 15.41 3.43
C PHE A 67 -1.85 16.73 4.16
N ARG A 68 -1.30 17.84 3.68
CA ARG A 68 -1.53 19.18 4.25
C ARG A 68 -2.99 19.61 4.16
N GLU A 69 -3.64 19.43 3.01
CA GLU A 69 -5.05 19.76 2.82
C GLU A 69 -5.96 18.80 3.60
N ALA A 70 -5.65 17.50 3.62
CA ALA A 70 -6.40 16.52 4.40
C ALA A 70 -6.25 16.76 5.92
N SER A 71 -5.12 17.31 6.38
CA SER A 71 -4.92 17.69 7.78
C SER A 71 -5.82 18.84 8.23
N SER A 72 -6.41 19.62 7.32
CA SER A 72 -7.42 20.62 7.70
C SER A 72 -8.73 19.96 8.17
N GLY A 73 -9.04 18.74 7.67
CA GLY A 73 -10.23 17.97 8.04
C GLY A 73 -11.54 18.41 7.35
N ASP A 74 -11.51 19.49 6.56
CA ASP A 74 -12.73 20.09 6.00
C ASP A 74 -13.15 19.48 4.66
N LYS A 75 -12.23 18.80 3.98
CA LYS A 75 -12.39 18.38 2.59
C LYS A 75 -12.68 16.89 2.47
N ILE A 76 -13.62 16.55 1.60
CA ILE A 76 -13.86 15.15 1.20
C ILE A 76 -12.88 14.71 0.11
N ALA A 77 -12.67 13.40 -0.03
CA ALA A 77 -11.72 12.83 -1.00
C ALA A 77 -11.93 13.30 -2.45
N ARG A 78 -13.17 13.60 -2.85
CA ARG A 78 -13.49 14.14 -4.17
C ARG A 78 -12.98 15.58 -4.35
N GLN A 79 -13.17 16.44 -3.34
CA GLN A 79 -12.66 17.82 -3.36
C GLN A 79 -11.13 17.81 -3.38
N LEU A 80 -10.50 16.90 -2.63
CA LEU A 80 -9.05 16.72 -2.68
C LEU A 80 -8.55 16.33 -4.07
N CYS A 81 -9.29 15.50 -4.81
CA CYS A 81 -8.95 15.18 -6.21
C CYS A 81 -9.07 16.39 -7.14
N GLU A 82 -10.10 17.21 -6.96
CA GLU A 82 -10.33 18.42 -7.76
C GLU A 82 -9.22 19.46 -7.50
N ASP A 83 -8.86 19.67 -6.23
CA ASP A 83 -7.81 20.61 -5.80
C ASP A 83 -6.39 20.19 -6.24
N LEU A 84 -6.16 18.90 -6.42
CA LEU A 84 -4.84 18.37 -6.79
C LEU A 84 -4.51 18.54 -8.27
N GLU A 85 -5.48 18.93 -9.12
CA GLU A 85 -5.40 19.04 -10.59
C GLU A 85 -4.79 17.82 -11.33
N GLN A 86 -4.40 16.78 -10.61
CA GLN A 86 -3.76 15.58 -11.11
C GLN A 86 -4.80 14.50 -11.37
N ALA A 87 -4.53 13.68 -12.38
CA ALA A 87 -5.28 12.48 -12.74
C ALA A 87 -5.17 11.35 -11.69
N VAL A 88 -5.25 11.68 -10.41
CA VAL A 88 -5.30 10.72 -9.31
C VAL A 88 -6.76 10.46 -8.98
N GLY A 89 -7.20 9.22 -9.22
CA GLY A 89 -8.58 8.83 -8.90
C GLY A 89 -8.86 8.87 -7.40
N VAL A 90 -10.13 9.11 -7.04
CA VAL A 90 -10.63 9.18 -5.66
C VAL A 90 -10.21 7.97 -4.82
N ILE A 91 -10.24 6.77 -5.41
CA ILE A 91 -9.83 5.52 -4.74
C ILE A 91 -8.36 5.58 -4.34
N HIS A 92 -7.49 6.14 -5.18
CA HIS A 92 -6.07 6.23 -4.87
C HIS A 92 -5.79 7.24 -3.74
N VAL A 93 -6.52 8.36 -3.72
CA VAL A 93 -6.46 9.33 -2.61
C VAL A 93 -6.88 8.68 -1.29
N GLN A 94 -8.00 7.96 -1.28
CA GLN A 94 -8.45 7.25 -0.08
C GLN A 94 -7.44 6.19 0.39
N GLN A 95 -6.83 5.44 -0.53
CA GLN A 95 -5.78 4.49 -0.21
C GLN A 95 -4.57 5.19 0.42
N LEU A 96 -4.10 6.29 -0.17
CA LEU A 96 -2.99 7.07 0.37
C LEU A 96 -3.27 7.57 1.78
N LEU A 97 -4.46 8.12 2.04
CA LEU A 97 -4.87 8.58 3.36
C LEU A 97 -4.99 7.41 4.36
N ARG A 98 -5.47 6.25 3.90
CA ARG A 98 -5.60 5.06 4.75
C ARG A 98 -4.25 4.45 5.16
N TYR A 99 -3.25 4.51 4.29
CA TYR A 99 -1.90 4.00 4.59
C TYR A 99 -1.02 5.00 5.35
N ALA A 100 -1.48 6.25 5.51
CA ALA A 100 -0.72 7.27 6.21
C ALA A 100 -0.79 7.07 7.74
N PRO A 101 0.34 7.10 8.47
CA PRO A 101 0.38 6.81 9.90
C PRO A 101 -0.26 7.88 10.80
N TYR A 102 -0.51 9.09 10.26
CA TYR A 102 -1.06 10.23 10.99
C TYR A 102 -2.56 10.44 10.81
N PHE A 103 -3.23 9.63 9.98
CA PHE A 103 -4.68 9.69 9.81
C PHE A 103 -5.34 8.46 10.41
N SER A 104 -6.29 8.67 11.31
CA SER A 104 -7.18 7.62 11.82
C SER A 104 -8.49 7.60 11.04
N TYR A 105 -8.89 6.43 10.58
CA TYR A 105 -10.22 6.26 10.01
C TYR A 105 -11.26 6.24 11.13
N GLU A 106 -12.11 7.26 11.17
CA GLU A 106 -13.27 7.29 12.05
C GLU A 106 -14.55 7.24 11.22
N LYS A 107 -15.40 6.26 11.51
CA LYS A 107 -16.72 6.18 10.90
C LYS A 107 -17.60 7.22 11.58
N ARG A 108 -18.09 8.20 10.82
CA ARG A 108 -19.07 9.17 11.32
C ARG A 108 -20.25 8.43 11.93
N VAL A 109 -20.57 8.76 13.18
CA VAL A 109 -21.79 8.30 13.84
C VAL A 109 -22.96 8.86 13.04
N SER A 110 -23.93 8.02 12.70
CA SER A 110 -25.16 8.49 12.09
C SER A 110 -25.75 9.58 12.98
N SER A 111 -26.17 10.71 12.41
CA SER A 111 -26.89 11.73 13.16
C SER A 111 -28.02 11.06 13.94
N PRO A 112 -28.14 11.33 15.26
CA PRO A 112 -29.11 10.63 16.07
C PRO A 112 -30.51 11.00 15.58
N TRP A 113 -31.26 9.98 15.17
CA TRP A 113 -32.69 10.11 14.92
C TRP A 113 -33.37 10.31 16.28
N ARG A 114 -33.66 11.56 16.66
CA ARG A 114 -34.51 11.85 17.83
C ARG A 114 -35.93 12.11 17.34
N ASN A 115 -36.81 11.14 17.59
CA ASN A 115 -38.27 11.30 17.57
C ASN A 115 -38.87 11.90 16.28
N GLY A 116 -38.39 11.52 15.09
CA GLY A 116 -39.07 11.83 13.82
C GLY A 116 -38.99 13.29 13.34
N ILE A 117 -38.13 14.13 13.92
CA ILE A 117 -37.90 15.51 13.48
C ILE A 117 -36.45 15.64 13.00
N TRP A 118 -36.26 16.20 11.80
CA TRP A 118 -34.94 16.45 11.22
C TRP A 118 -34.24 17.56 12.03
N MET A 119 -33.13 17.23 12.70
CA MET A 119 -32.27 18.24 13.34
C MET A 119 -31.13 18.59 12.40
N ASP A 120 -31.07 19.87 12.00
CA ASP A 120 -29.92 20.44 11.31
C ASP A 120 -28.67 20.36 12.21
N PRO A 121 -27.52 19.87 11.70
CA PRO A 121 -26.31 19.66 12.50
C PRO A 121 -25.57 20.95 12.91
N MET A 122 -26.21 22.12 12.88
CA MET A 122 -25.57 23.44 13.05
C MET A 122 -25.79 24.14 14.39
N CYS A 123 -26.45 23.53 15.38
CA CYS A 123 -26.67 24.17 16.69
C CYS A 123 -26.25 23.28 17.86
N ALA A 124 -24.95 23.05 18.00
CA ALA A 124 -24.35 22.61 19.26
C ALA A 124 -23.27 23.61 19.68
N SER A 125 -23.69 24.81 20.09
CA SER A 125 -22.84 25.77 20.81
C SER A 125 -23.72 26.65 21.70
N SER A 126 -23.22 26.92 22.92
CA SER A 126 -23.80 27.72 24.01
C SER A 126 -24.74 27.00 25.00
N THR A 127 -24.18 26.08 25.78
CA THR A 127 -24.56 26.00 27.20
C THR A 127 -23.58 26.83 28.04
N GLY A 128 -24.12 27.81 28.78
CA GLY A 128 -23.45 28.46 29.91
C GLY A 128 -23.28 29.98 29.77
N VAL A 129 -24.13 30.77 30.43
CA VAL A 129 -23.83 31.42 31.73
C VAL A 129 -25.10 32.15 32.20
N THR A 130 -25.51 31.78 33.41
CA THR A 130 -26.54 32.38 34.25
C THR A 130 -26.18 33.82 34.59
N SER A 131 -27.13 34.76 34.48
CA SER A 131 -27.13 35.97 35.31
C SER A 131 -28.58 36.38 35.60
N GLU A 132 -29.07 35.88 36.74
CA GLU A 132 -30.22 36.41 37.46
C GLU A 132 -29.83 37.75 38.09
N SER A 133 -30.63 38.78 37.78
CA SER A 133 -31.09 39.89 38.62
C SER A 133 -30.22 40.44 39.77
N LEU A 134 -30.00 41.77 39.78
CA LEU A 134 -30.59 42.65 40.82
C LEU A 134 -30.38 44.15 40.55
N GLN A 135 -31.40 44.91 40.94
CA GLN A 135 -31.62 46.35 40.81
C GLN A 135 -30.68 47.20 41.70
N GLY A 136 -30.58 48.49 41.34
CA GLY A 136 -30.04 49.57 42.18
C GLY A 136 -29.83 50.83 41.36
#